data_AF-A0A818YG13-F1
#
_entry.id   AF-A0A818YG13-F1
#
_cell.length_a   1.000
_cell.length_b   1.000
_cell.length_c   1.000
_cell.angle_alpha   90.00
_cell.angle_beta   90.00
_cell.angle_gamma   90.00
#
_symmetry.space_group_name_H-M   'P 1'
#
loop_
_entity.id
_entity.type
_entity.pdbx_description
1 polymer ?
#
loop_
_entity_poly.entity_id
_entity_poly.type
_entity_poly.pdbx_seq_one_letter_code
_entity_poly.pdbx_strand_id
1 'polypeptide(L)'
;MKLLRYVVTVAESIDLPDFDKDRKLRSYTLQEQREFLKREGIPPVRSTEYKPLYIDASTEAFEAYVPPEGDGKATLMSKDRLNQFYTSLKKNLATRKHSSTIRKYEPDFEPLLFADIAQQRYIDAHQALMDRDEERLIQLVTPGSLAQMSRGLRYKTLHWKWVEEIEPSYVVAIKSGEILKGMTMAQITVRMHSKQICTIYDRFGRLMFGNETLPKDVLEYIVFERVLTLSYSQWRVHSKILPSWLPPSDPLLYTFEKPNIKYIDEDIPTDPIEDEKKREHIAKEQDTTTKTIPAPNELKTPIPTLSDISQPNKKRTIGYT
;
A
#
# COMPACT_ATOMS: atom_id res chain seq x y z
N MET A 1 -40.71 53.08 2.99
CA MET A 1 -39.23 53.13 2.99
C MET A 1 -38.70 51.79 3.46
N LYS A 2 -38.05 51.00 2.57
CA LYS A 2 -37.47 49.69 2.92
C LYS A 2 -36.04 49.90 3.45
N LEU A 3 -35.78 49.42 4.67
CA LEU A 3 -34.45 49.31 5.26
C LEU A 3 -33.71 48.13 4.63
N LEU A 4 -32.67 48.40 3.86
CA LEU A 4 -31.69 47.40 3.42
C LEU A 4 -30.62 47.26 4.53
N ARG A 5 -30.62 46.12 5.21
CA ARG A 5 -29.50 45.70 6.06
C ARG A 5 -28.40 45.15 5.17
N TYR A 6 -27.23 45.80 5.17
CA TYR A 6 -26.02 45.26 4.59
C TYR A 6 -25.44 44.20 5.53
N VAL A 7 -25.28 42.98 5.04
CA VAL A 7 -24.50 41.93 5.72
C VAL A 7 -23.05 42.13 5.31
N VAL A 8 -22.21 42.55 6.26
CA VAL A 8 -20.76 42.63 6.08
C VAL A 8 -20.19 41.25 6.41
N THR A 9 -19.73 40.52 5.38
CA THR A 9 -18.97 39.29 5.56
C THR A 9 -17.52 39.65 5.87
N VAL A 10 -17.07 39.36 7.10
CA VAL A 10 -15.66 39.46 7.50
C VAL A 10 -14.91 38.31 6.84
N ALA A 11 -14.00 38.61 5.91
CA ALA A 11 -13.09 37.63 5.35
C ALA A 11 -11.87 37.50 6.28
N GLU A 12 -11.80 36.42 7.06
CA GLU A 12 -10.55 36.04 7.72
C GLU A 12 -9.56 35.55 6.65
N SER A 13 -8.33 36.08 6.68
CA SER A 13 -7.24 35.60 5.83
C SER A 13 -6.81 34.22 6.33
N ILE A 14 -7.20 33.17 5.61
CA ILE A 14 -6.75 31.81 5.85
C ILE A 14 -5.37 31.67 5.21
N ASP A 15 -4.33 31.45 6.01
CA ASP A 15 -3.00 31.11 5.50
C ASP A 15 -3.06 29.75 4.80
N LEU A 16 -2.82 29.76 3.49
CA LEU A 16 -2.79 28.55 2.68
C LEU A 16 -1.53 27.74 3.03
N PRO A 17 -1.65 26.41 3.18
CA PRO A 17 -0.48 25.55 3.38
C PRO A 17 0.45 25.61 2.15
N ASP A 18 1.75 25.63 2.42
CA ASP A 18 2.80 25.67 1.40
C ASP A 18 3.07 24.25 0.86
N PHE A 19 2.43 23.91 -0.26
CA PHE A 19 2.51 22.59 -0.88
C PHE A 19 3.91 22.22 -1.39
N ASP A 20 4.78 23.20 -1.66
CA ASP A 20 6.14 22.95 -2.14
C ASP A 20 7.06 22.51 -0.99
N LYS A 21 6.88 23.09 0.21
CA LYS A 21 7.55 22.62 1.42
C LYS A 21 7.16 21.18 1.75
N ASP A 22 5.87 20.86 1.68
CA ASP A 22 5.36 19.51 1.93
C ASP A 22 5.92 18.49 0.93
N ARG A 23 5.99 18.87 -0.36
CA ARG A 23 6.56 18.00 -1.39
C ARG A 23 8.04 17.72 -1.15
N LYS A 24 8.82 18.74 -0.77
CA LYS A 24 10.24 18.58 -0.41
C LYS A 24 10.41 17.70 0.82
N LEU A 25 9.60 17.91 1.85
CA LEU A 25 9.65 17.12 3.08
C LEU A 25 9.44 15.62 2.82
N ARG A 26 8.51 15.25 1.93
CA ARG A 26 8.28 13.84 1.55
C ARG A 26 9.44 13.17 0.83
N SER A 27 10.32 13.96 0.20
CA SER A 27 11.51 13.44 -0.50
C SER A 27 12.71 13.20 0.43
N TYR A 28 12.70 13.81 1.62
CA TYR A 28 13.76 13.66 2.61
C TYR A 28 13.71 12.32 3.33
N THR A 29 14.88 11.86 3.79
CA THR A 29 15.01 10.74 4.71
C THR A 29 14.35 11.06 6.05
N LEU A 30 14.02 10.04 6.84
CA LEU A 30 13.37 10.24 8.15
C LEU A 30 14.19 11.12 9.12
N GLN A 31 15.51 11.15 8.98
CA GLN A 31 16.41 11.98 9.79
C GLN A 31 16.35 13.44 9.34
N GLU A 32 16.50 13.70 8.05
CA GLU A 32 16.38 15.03 7.45
C GLU A 32 14.99 15.65 7.69
N GLN A 33 13.92 14.84 7.64
CA GLN A 33 12.58 15.29 8.00
C GLN A 33 12.49 15.76 9.45
N ARG A 34 13.10 15.01 10.39
CA ARG A 34 13.13 15.40 11.82
C ARG A 34 13.93 16.68 12.03
N GLU A 35 15.07 16.83 11.34
CA GLU A 35 15.89 18.04 11.40
C GLU A 35 15.16 19.25 10.84
N PHE A 36 14.47 19.09 9.70
CA PHE A 36 13.62 20.11 9.13
C PHE A 36 12.51 20.53 10.09
N LEU A 37 11.77 19.57 10.64
CA LEU A 37 10.69 19.85 11.62
C LEU A 37 11.22 20.55 12.87
N LYS A 38 12.40 20.14 13.35
CA LYS A 38 13.09 20.79 14.48
C LYS A 38 13.52 22.22 14.14
N ARG A 39 14.01 22.46 12.92
CA ARG A 39 14.41 23.79 12.42
C ARG A 39 13.21 24.72 12.27
N GLU A 40 12.10 24.22 11.74
CA GLU A 40 10.83 24.95 11.65
C GLU A 40 10.13 25.11 13.02
N GLY A 41 10.69 24.51 14.08
CA GLY A 41 10.14 24.60 15.44
C GLY A 41 8.82 23.84 15.59
N ILE A 42 8.47 22.94 14.68
CA ILE A 42 7.28 22.11 14.74
C ILE A 42 7.61 20.93 15.67
N PRO A 43 7.03 20.88 16.89
CA PRO A 43 7.29 19.75 17.78
C PRO A 43 6.70 18.47 17.17
N PRO A 44 7.31 17.31 17.41
CA PRO A 44 6.64 16.06 17.09
C PRO A 44 5.29 16.03 17.79
N VAL A 45 4.26 15.57 17.10
CA VAL A 45 2.92 15.43 17.68
C VAL A 45 3.07 14.61 18.95
N ARG A 46 2.78 15.21 20.13
CA ARG A 46 2.78 14.49 21.39
C ARG A 46 1.83 13.31 21.22
N SER A 47 2.22 12.12 21.67
CA SER A 47 1.37 10.93 21.64
C SER A 47 0.14 11.17 22.53
N THR A 48 -0.83 11.86 21.99
CA THR A 48 -2.20 11.86 22.46
C THR A 48 -2.68 10.42 22.27
N GLU A 49 -3.36 9.86 23.26
CA GLU A 49 -3.96 8.54 23.16
C GLU A 49 -4.81 8.49 21.90
N TYR A 50 -4.26 7.90 20.83
CA TYR A 50 -4.97 7.81 19.56
C TYR A 50 -6.13 6.85 19.78
N LYS A 51 -7.30 7.22 19.25
CA LYS A 51 -8.30 6.19 18.94
C LYS A 51 -7.60 5.14 18.09
N PRO A 52 -7.66 3.84 18.44
CA PRO A 52 -6.99 2.82 17.66
C PRO A 52 -7.48 2.90 16.22
N LEU A 53 -6.54 2.86 15.28
CA LEU A 53 -6.89 2.82 13.86
C LEU A 53 -7.68 1.54 13.61
N TYR A 54 -8.87 1.71 13.06
CA TYR A 54 -9.68 0.59 12.64
C TYR A 54 -9.11 0.03 11.33
N ILE A 55 -8.65 -1.21 11.38
CA ILE A 55 -8.05 -1.91 10.23
C ILE A 55 -9.13 -2.78 9.60
N ASP A 56 -9.54 -2.42 8.40
CA ASP A 56 -10.64 -3.10 7.70
C ASP A 56 -10.19 -4.24 6.78
N ALA A 57 -8.90 -4.31 6.47
CA ALA A 57 -8.28 -5.30 5.61
C ALA A 57 -6.82 -5.52 6.01
N SER A 58 -6.28 -6.71 5.76
CA SER A 58 -4.85 -6.95 5.87
C SER A 58 -4.08 -6.20 4.78
N THR A 59 -2.76 -6.08 4.95
CA THR A 59 -1.88 -5.52 3.90
C THR A 59 -1.50 -6.57 2.87
N GLU A 60 -1.32 -7.81 3.31
CA GLU A 60 -0.86 -8.94 2.49
C GLU A 60 -1.72 -10.19 2.75
N ALA A 61 -1.67 -11.15 1.83
CA ALA A 61 -2.20 -12.49 2.06
C ALA A 61 -1.41 -13.20 3.17
N PHE A 62 -2.08 -13.84 4.13
CA PHE A 62 -1.46 -14.48 5.29
C PHE A 62 -0.42 -15.54 4.91
N GLU A 63 -0.79 -16.40 3.96
CA GLU A 63 0.05 -17.47 3.44
C GLU A 63 -0.35 -17.67 1.99
N ALA A 64 0.36 -17.00 1.08
CA ALA A 64 0.07 -17.05 -0.34
C ALA A 64 0.13 -18.50 -0.82
N TYR A 65 -0.98 -18.97 -1.42
CA TYR A 65 -1.03 -20.28 -2.03
C TYR A 65 -0.01 -20.33 -3.18
N VAL A 66 0.82 -21.38 -3.22
CA VAL A 66 1.77 -21.61 -4.31
C VAL A 66 1.14 -22.56 -5.33
N PRO A 67 0.79 -22.07 -6.54
CA PRO A 67 0.21 -22.93 -7.56
C PRO A 67 1.20 -23.98 -8.08
N PRO A 68 0.77 -25.24 -8.26
CA PRO A 68 1.63 -26.28 -8.81
C PRO A 68 2.00 -25.97 -10.27
N GLU A 69 3.24 -26.28 -10.64
CA GLU A 69 3.73 -26.09 -12.01
C GLU A 69 2.92 -26.93 -13.01
N GLY A 70 2.59 -26.34 -14.16
CA GLY A 70 1.85 -27.01 -15.22
C GLY A 70 0.33 -26.94 -15.11
N ASP A 71 -0.22 -26.21 -14.12
CA ASP A 71 -1.67 -26.00 -14.01
C ASP A 71 -2.27 -25.40 -15.30
N GLY A 72 -1.56 -24.48 -15.97
CA GLY A 72 -2.00 -23.87 -17.22
C GLY A 72 -1.98 -24.76 -18.47
N LYS A 73 -1.34 -25.93 -18.45
CA LYS A 73 -1.31 -26.89 -19.59
C LYS A 73 -2.26 -28.07 -19.40
N ALA A 74 -2.68 -28.34 -18.16
CA ALA A 74 -3.37 -29.57 -17.76
C ALA A 74 -4.92 -29.50 -17.91
N THR A 75 -5.45 -28.52 -18.64
CA THR A 75 -6.89 -28.21 -18.72
C THR A 75 -7.77 -29.28 -19.37
N LEU A 76 -7.19 -30.31 -20.01
CA LEU A 76 -7.96 -31.32 -20.75
C LEU A 76 -8.68 -32.38 -19.89
N MET A 77 -8.49 -32.42 -18.56
CA MET A 77 -9.04 -33.48 -17.67
C MET A 77 -9.78 -32.92 -16.44
N SER A 78 -10.80 -32.07 -16.67
CA SER A 78 -11.44 -31.22 -15.65
C SER A 78 -12.13 -31.94 -14.47
N LYS A 79 -12.84 -33.07 -14.69
CA LYS A 79 -13.66 -33.72 -13.65
C LYS A 79 -12.84 -34.49 -12.59
N ASP A 80 -11.86 -35.27 -13.03
CA ASP A 80 -10.99 -36.02 -12.11
C ASP A 80 -10.11 -35.08 -11.27
N ARG A 81 -9.79 -33.91 -11.84
CA ARG A 81 -9.00 -32.88 -11.20
C ARG A 81 -9.76 -32.15 -10.10
N LEU A 82 -11.02 -31.77 -10.34
CA LEU A 82 -11.88 -31.25 -9.28
C LEU A 82 -11.95 -32.23 -8.10
N ASN A 83 -12.15 -33.52 -8.38
CA ASN A 83 -12.15 -34.55 -7.34
C ASN A 83 -10.81 -34.63 -6.60
N GLN A 84 -9.67 -34.56 -7.29
CA GLN A 84 -8.35 -34.51 -6.66
C GLN A 84 -8.19 -33.28 -5.75
N PHE A 85 -8.62 -32.09 -6.19
CA PHE A 85 -8.59 -30.89 -5.36
C PHE A 85 -9.55 -30.97 -4.18
N TYR A 86 -10.76 -31.49 -4.36
CA TYR A 86 -11.66 -31.74 -3.22
C TYR A 86 -11.04 -32.70 -2.23
N THR A 87 -10.38 -33.76 -2.69
CA THR A 87 -9.69 -34.68 -1.78
C THR A 87 -8.51 -33.99 -1.08
N SER A 88 -7.74 -33.14 -1.75
CA SER A 88 -6.63 -32.42 -1.12
C SER A 88 -7.12 -31.38 -0.12
N LEU A 89 -8.15 -30.61 -0.46
CA LEU A 89 -8.81 -29.65 0.41
C LEU A 89 -9.38 -30.32 1.68
N LYS A 90 -10.02 -31.48 1.52
CA LYS A 90 -10.54 -32.28 2.65
C LYS A 90 -9.44 -32.90 3.49
N LYS A 91 -8.33 -33.34 2.87
CA LYS A 91 -7.18 -33.95 3.56
C LYS A 91 -6.36 -32.91 4.34
N ASN A 92 -6.36 -31.66 3.91
CA ASN A 92 -5.63 -30.58 4.57
C ASN A 92 -6.26 -30.19 5.91
N LEU A 93 -5.68 -30.70 7.00
CA LEU A 93 -6.12 -30.43 8.37
C LEU A 93 -6.14 -28.93 8.72
N ALA A 94 -5.19 -28.15 8.20
CA ALA A 94 -5.14 -26.70 8.38
C ALA A 94 -6.38 -26.03 7.77
N THR A 95 -6.70 -26.34 6.51
CA THR A 95 -7.89 -25.83 5.81
C THR A 95 -9.19 -26.23 6.52
N ARG A 96 -9.26 -27.43 7.09
CA ARG A 96 -10.41 -27.85 7.91
C ARG A 96 -10.57 -27.01 9.17
N LYS A 97 -9.46 -26.65 9.84
CA LYS A 97 -9.52 -25.73 10.99
C LYS A 97 -10.02 -24.35 10.59
N HIS A 98 -9.54 -23.81 9.47
CA HIS A 98 -9.94 -22.48 8.97
C HIS A 98 -11.40 -22.43 8.47
N SER A 99 -11.88 -23.48 7.81
CA SER A 99 -13.30 -23.58 7.47
C SER A 99 -14.18 -23.72 8.72
N SER A 100 -13.70 -24.44 9.74
CA SER A 100 -14.41 -24.53 11.01
C SER A 100 -14.47 -23.19 11.75
N THR A 101 -13.41 -22.37 11.72
CA THR A 101 -13.44 -21.03 12.33
C THR A 101 -14.40 -20.10 11.59
N ILE A 102 -14.42 -20.10 10.25
CA ILE A 102 -15.40 -19.34 9.47
C ILE A 102 -16.83 -19.75 9.84
N ARG A 103 -17.09 -21.06 9.91
CA ARG A 103 -18.42 -21.60 10.27
C ARG A 103 -18.91 -21.24 11.67
N LYS A 104 -18.01 -20.85 12.59
CA LYS A 104 -18.43 -20.32 13.91
C LYS A 104 -19.11 -18.96 13.80
N TYR A 105 -18.71 -18.15 12.82
CA TYR A 105 -19.27 -16.82 12.58
C TYR A 105 -20.39 -16.86 11.53
N GLU A 106 -20.27 -17.74 10.53
CA GLU A 106 -21.22 -17.89 9.42
C GLU A 106 -21.60 -19.38 9.26
N PRO A 107 -22.66 -19.86 9.93
CA PRO A 107 -23.01 -21.28 9.95
C PRO A 107 -23.37 -21.84 8.56
N ASP A 108 -23.91 -20.99 7.69
CA ASP A 108 -24.34 -21.34 6.33
C ASP A 108 -23.18 -21.38 5.31
N PHE A 109 -21.93 -21.16 5.77
CA PHE A 109 -20.78 -21.09 4.89
C PHE A 109 -20.42 -22.45 4.26
N GLU A 110 -20.60 -22.53 2.94
CA GLU A 110 -20.20 -23.66 2.11
C GLU A 110 -19.12 -23.27 1.06
N PRO A 111 -17.96 -23.93 1.03
CA PRO A 111 -16.89 -23.60 0.08
C PRO A 111 -17.25 -23.79 -1.40
N LEU A 112 -18.18 -24.70 -1.73
CA LEU A 112 -18.65 -24.92 -3.09
C LEU A 112 -19.45 -23.72 -3.60
N LEU A 113 -20.50 -23.34 -2.87
CA LEU A 113 -21.35 -22.20 -3.19
C LEU A 113 -20.57 -20.87 -3.15
N PHE A 114 -19.54 -20.80 -2.31
CA PHE A 114 -18.69 -19.62 -2.24
C PHE A 114 -17.95 -19.33 -3.55
N ALA A 115 -17.61 -20.33 -4.36
CA ALA A 115 -16.91 -20.12 -5.62
C ALA A 115 -17.75 -19.28 -6.60
N ASP A 116 -19.05 -19.57 -6.71
CA ASP A 116 -19.98 -18.82 -7.54
C ASP A 116 -20.15 -17.38 -7.04
N ILE A 117 -20.27 -17.20 -5.72
CA ILE A 117 -20.35 -15.86 -5.09
C ILE A 117 -19.08 -15.07 -5.37
N ALA A 118 -17.91 -15.69 -5.21
CA ALA A 118 -16.61 -15.07 -5.44
C ALA A 118 -16.46 -14.63 -6.91
N GLN A 119 -16.91 -15.45 -7.85
CA GLN A 119 -16.91 -15.10 -9.26
C GLN A 119 -17.82 -13.90 -9.55
N GLN A 120 -19.06 -13.90 -9.04
CA GLN A 120 -19.97 -12.76 -9.21
C GLN A 120 -19.37 -11.47 -8.66
N ARG A 121 -18.76 -11.53 -7.47
CA ARG A 121 -18.07 -10.37 -6.87
C ARG A 121 -16.90 -9.88 -7.72
N TYR A 122 -16.15 -10.78 -8.32
CA TYR A 122 -15.06 -10.42 -9.24
C TYR A 122 -15.60 -9.73 -10.51
N ILE A 123 -16.68 -10.25 -11.10
CA ILE A 123 -17.32 -9.66 -12.28
C ILE A 123 -17.88 -8.27 -11.95
N ASP A 124 -18.60 -8.14 -10.83
CA ASP A 124 -19.16 -6.87 -10.37
C ASP A 124 -18.07 -5.84 -10.10
N ALA A 125 -16.92 -6.25 -9.55
CA ALA A 125 -15.80 -5.35 -9.29
C ALA A 125 -15.21 -4.80 -10.60
N HIS A 126 -15.07 -5.63 -11.62
CA HIS A 126 -14.57 -5.20 -12.92
C HIS A 126 -15.60 -4.34 -13.67
N GLN A 127 -16.90 -4.62 -13.53
CA GLN A 127 -17.96 -3.75 -14.05
C GLN A 127 -17.95 -2.38 -13.40
N ALA A 128 -17.92 -2.31 -12.07
CA ALA A 128 -17.82 -1.03 -11.33
C ALA A 128 -16.58 -0.22 -11.73
N LEU A 129 -15.48 -0.92 -12.00
CA LEU A 129 -14.24 -0.30 -12.46
C LEU A 129 -14.34 0.25 -13.90
N MET A 130 -15.08 -0.41 -14.80
CA MET A 130 -15.39 0.15 -16.13
C MET A 130 -16.26 1.40 -16.04
N ASP A 131 -17.30 1.35 -15.19
CA ASP A 131 -18.25 2.45 -14.99
C ASP A 131 -17.65 3.63 -14.21
N ARG A 132 -16.47 3.43 -13.60
CA ARG A 132 -15.80 4.37 -12.67
C ARG A 132 -16.65 4.73 -11.45
N ASP A 133 -17.45 3.77 -10.99
CA ASP A 133 -18.21 3.89 -9.73
C ASP A 133 -17.30 3.54 -8.54
N GLU A 134 -16.67 4.57 -7.97
CA GLU A 134 -15.76 4.40 -6.82
C GLU A 134 -16.48 3.88 -5.58
N GLU A 135 -17.74 4.29 -5.34
CA GLU A 135 -18.49 3.90 -4.15
C GLU A 135 -18.81 2.41 -4.15
N ARG A 136 -19.30 1.90 -5.29
CA ARG A 136 -19.54 0.46 -5.46
C ARG A 136 -18.24 -0.34 -5.41
N LEU A 137 -17.16 0.19 -6.00
CA LEU A 137 -15.87 -0.49 -6.03
C LEU A 137 -15.26 -0.65 -4.61
N ILE A 138 -15.37 0.37 -3.76
CA ILE A 138 -14.90 0.33 -2.36
C ILE A 138 -15.63 -0.77 -1.54
N GLN A 139 -16.89 -1.06 -1.85
CA GLN A 139 -17.64 -2.12 -1.19
C GLN A 139 -17.22 -3.53 -1.64
N LEU A 140 -16.74 -3.67 -2.89
CA LEU A 140 -16.39 -4.95 -3.51
C LEU A 140 -14.93 -5.34 -3.33
N VAL A 141 -14.06 -4.36 -3.11
CA VAL A 141 -12.61 -4.53 -3.15
C VAL A 141 -11.99 -4.00 -1.84
N THR A 142 -10.93 -4.63 -1.36
CA THR A 142 -10.20 -4.11 -0.18
C THR A 142 -9.42 -2.84 -0.54
N PRO A 143 -9.11 -1.96 0.44
CA PRO A 143 -8.36 -0.73 0.17
C PRO A 143 -7.02 -0.95 -0.54
N GLY A 144 -6.32 -2.05 -0.23
CA GLY A 144 -5.06 -2.41 -0.88
C GLY A 144 -5.24 -2.75 -2.37
N SER A 145 -6.22 -3.60 -2.70
CA SER A 145 -6.51 -3.96 -4.08
C SER A 145 -7.09 -2.78 -4.87
N LEU A 146 -7.91 -1.94 -4.23
CA LEU A 146 -8.46 -0.73 -4.84
C LEU A 146 -7.35 0.19 -5.37
N ALA A 147 -6.30 0.40 -4.57
CA ALA A 147 -5.15 1.22 -4.98
C ALA A 147 -4.38 0.58 -6.14
N GLN A 148 -4.27 -0.75 -6.19
CA GLN A 148 -3.60 -1.46 -7.29
C GLN A 148 -4.40 -1.39 -8.59
N MET A 149 -5.72 -1.58 -8.52
CA MET A 149 -6.62 -1.57 -9.69
C MET A 149 -6.83 -0.16 -10.27
N SER A 150 -7.10 0.84 -9.42
CA SER A 150 -7.47 2.19 -9.86
C SER A 150 -6.28 3.03 -10.34
N ARG A 151 -5.10 2.87 -9.73
CA ARG A 151 -3.94 3.76 -9.97
C ARG A 151 -3.47 3.74 -11.42
N GLY A 152 -3.49 2.59 -12.09
CA GLY A 152 -3.11 2.47 -13.50
C GLY A 152 -4.13 3.06 -14.48
N LEU A 153 -5.39 3.20 -14.05
CA LEU A 153 -6.54 3.55 -14.91
C LEU A 153 -6.99 5.00 -14.80
N ARG A 154 -6.42 5.79 -13.87
CA ARG A 154 -6.82 7.18 -13.62
C ARG A 154 -6.99 8.05 -14.87
N TYR A 155 -6.16 7.83 -15.89
CA TYR A 155 -6.21 8.57 -17.17
C TYR A 155 -6.42 7.65 -18.39
N LYS A 156 -7.00 6.47 -18.19
CA LYS A 156 -7.23 5.46 -19.23
C LYS A 156 -8.65 4.93 -19.17
N THR A 157 -9.15 4.39 -20.26
CA THR A 157 -10.48 3.77 -20.31
C THR A 157 -10.30 2.27 -20.44
N LEU A 158 -10.92 1.50 -19.54
CA LEU A 158 -10.93 0.04 -19.58
C LEU A 158 -12.24 -0.44 -20.22
N HIS A 159 -12.11 -1.32 -21.21
CA HIS A 159 -13.21 -2.15 -21.69
C HIS A 159 -12.89 -3.60 -21.34
N TRP A 160 -13.66 -4.15 -20.41
CA TRP A 160 -13.51 -5.51 -19.92
C TRP A 160 -14.82 -6.28 -20.05
N LYS A 161 -14.73 -7.54 -20.48
CA LYS A 161 -15.91 -8.40 -20.61
C LYS A 161 -15.59 -9.82 -20.19
N TRP A 162 -16.42 -10.35 -19.30
CA TRP A 162 -16.49 -11.78 -19.01
C TRP A 162 -17.22 -12.50 -20.13
N VAL A 163 -16.56 -13.45 -20.80
CA VAL A 163 -17.15 -14.15 -21.95
C VAL A 163 -17.70 -15.50 -21.54
N GLU A 164 -16.83 -16.41 -21.11
CA GLU A 164 -17.20 -17.77 -20.72
C GLU A 164 -16.25 -18.33 -19.67
N GLU A 165 -16.72 -19.31 -18.91
CA GLU A 165 -15.89 -20.12 -18.03
C GLU A 165 -15.38 -21.33 -18.80
N ILE A 166 -14.06 -21.51 -18.83
CA ILE A 166 -13.46 -22.70 -19.43
C ILE A 166 -13.56 -23.85 -18.44
N GLU A 167 -13.23 -23.56 -17.18
CA GLU A 167 -13.41 -24.48 -16.05
C GLU A 167 -14.15 -23.75 -14.92
N PRO A 168 -15.02 -24.46 -14.18
CA PRO A 168 -15.74 -23.87 -13.06
C PRO A 168 -14.74 -23.39 -12.01
N SER A 169 -15.04 -22.25 -11.41
CA SER A 169 -14.22 -21.72 -10.31
C SER A 169 -14.34 -22.62 -9.08
N TYR A 170 -13.26 -22.77 -8.33
CA TYR A 170 -13.30 -23.52 -7.07
C TYR A 170 -12.29 -22.99 -6.05
N VAL A 171 -12.60 -23.25 -4.78
CA VAL A 171 -11.77 -22.85 -3.65
C VAL A 171 -10.56 -23.76 -3.52
N VAL A 172 -9.37 -23.16 -3.46
CA VAL A 172 -8.09 -23.86 -3.40
C VAL A 172 -7.54 -23.90 -1.99
N ALA A 173 -7.54 -22.77 -1.29
CA ALA A 173 -7.11 -22.67 0.09
C ALA A 173 -8.01 -21.73 0.88
N ILE A 174 -8.19 -22.06 2.16
CA ILE A 174 -8.93 -21.26 3.13
C ILE A 174 -7.98 -21.03 4.30
N LYS A 175 -7.81 -19.76 4.67
CA LYS A 175 -6.96 -19.32 5.77
C LYS A 175 -7.76 -18.39 6.66
N SER A 176 -7.55 -18.49 7.96
CA SER A 176 -8.15 -17.60 8.95
C SER A 176 -7.11 -17.27 10.01
N GLY A 177 -7.06 -16.01 10.43
CA GLY A 177 -6.11 -15.55 11.43
C GLY A 177 -6.69 -14.43 12.28
N GLU A 178 -6.23 -14.33 13.52
CA GLU A 178 -6.47 -13.18 14.38
C GLU A 178 -5.35 -12.17 14.14
N ILE A 179 -5.67 -11.00 13.58
CA ILE A 179 -4.66 -9.95 13.30
C ILE A 179 -4.40 -9.12 14.54
N LEU A 180 -5.49 -8.72 15.20
CA LEU A 180 -5.49 -7.99 16.45
C LEU A 180 -6.37 -8.75 17.42
N LYS A 181 -6.10 -8.63 18.72
CA LYS A 181 -6.90 -9.27 19.77
C LYS A 181 -8.39 -8.95 19.58
N GLY A 182 -9.21 -9.96 19.28
CA GLY A 182 -10.64 -9.85 19.02
C GLY A 182 -11.04 -9.63 17.55
N MET A 183 -10.10 -9.40 16.64
CA MET A 183 -10.36 -9.20 15.21
C MET A 183 -9.87 -10.39 14.39
N THR A 184 -10.79 -11.31 14.09
CA THR A 184 -10.53 -12.46 13.24
C THR A 184 -10.84 -12.09 11.79
N MET A 185 -9.89 -12.35 10.89
CA MET A 185 -10.07 -12.22 9.45
C MET A 185 -9.94 -13.58 8.78
N ALA A 186 -10.60 -13.74 7.64
CA ALA A 186 -10.49 -14.90 6.79
C ALA A 186 -10.11 -14.49 5.38
N GLN A 187 -9.27 -15.32 4.77
CA GLN A 187 -8.85 -15.20 3.39
C GLN A 187 -9.13 -16.51 2.67
N ILE A 188 -9.76 -16.42 1.50
CA ILE A 188 -10.08 -17.56 0.65
C ILE A 188 -9.44 -17.35 -0.70
N THR A 189 -8.67 -18.33 -1.16
CA THR A 189 -8.11 -18.32 -2.51
C THR A 189 -8.99 -19.14 -3.44
N VAL A 190 -9.42 -18.50 -4.52
CA VAL A 190 -10.26 -19.10 -5.56
C VAL A 190 -9.47 -19.13 -6.86
N ARG A 191 -9.41 -20.30 -7.49
CA ARG A 191 -8.88 -20.44 -8.84
C ARG A 191 -10.02 -20.15 -9.83
N MET A 192 -9.76 -19.24 -10.75
CA MET A 192 -10.68 -18.90 -11.83
C MET A 192 -9.99 -19.16 -13.16
N HIS A 193 -10.68 -19.86 -14.06
CA HIS A 193 -10.19 -20.12 -15.42
C HIS A 193 -11.28 -19.74 -16.42
N SER A 194 -11.10 -18.58 -17.03
CA SER A 194 -12.15 -17.91 -17.80
C SER A 194 -11.59 -17.33 -19.09
N LYS A 195 -12.47 -17.18 -20.08
CA LYS A 195 -12.20 -16.34 -21.25
C LYS A 195 -12.65 -14.92 -20.97
N GLN A 196 -11.72 -14.00 -21.12
CA GLN A 196 -11.96 -12.58 -20.88
C GLN A 196 -11.50 -11.76 -22.08
N ILE A 197 -12.19 -10.66 -22.31
CA ILE A 197 -11.76 -9.61 -23.24
C ILE A 197 -11.32 -8.45 -22.37
N CYS A 198 -10.12 -7.94 -22.62
CA CYS A 198 -9.58 -6.78 -21.92
C CYS A 198 -8.91 -5.86 -22.94
N THR A 199 -9.38 -4.62 -23.00
CA THR A 199 -8.89 -3.58 -23.90
C THR A 199 -8.69 -2.29 -23.12
N ILE A 200 -7.52 -1.69 -23.25
CA ILE A 200 -7.19 -0.43 -22.58
C ILE A 200 -6.96 0.64 -23.62
N TYR A 201 -7.70 1.74 -23.49
CA TYR A 201 -7.55 2.93 -24.31
C TYR A 201 -6.82 4.02 -23.53
N ASP A 202 -6.01 4.81 -24.24
CA ASP A 202 -5.33 5.98 -23.68
C ASP A 202 -6.32 7.13 -23.41
N ARG A 203 -5.85 8.20 -22.78
CA ARG A 203 -6.62 9.44 -22.57
C ARG A 203 -7.21 10.06 -23.84
N PHE A 204 -6.63 9.74 -25.00
CA PHE A 204 -7.08 10.21 -26.32
C PHE A 204 -7.93 9.18 -27.07
N GLY A 205 -8.31 8.06 -26.44
CA GLY A 205 -9.12 7.01 -27.06
C GLY A 205 -8.34 6.10 -28.02
N ARG A 206 -7.01 6.15 -28.04
CA ARG A 206 -6.17 5.25 -28.86
C ARG A 206 -5.97 3.92 -28.13
N LEU A 207 -6.04 2.81 -28.87
CA LEU A 207 -5.77 1.48 -28.32
C LEU A 207 -4.33 1.39 -27.79
N MET A 208 -4.17 1.04 -26.51
CA MET A 208 -2.86 0.83 -25.87
C MET A 208 -2.51 -0.64 -25.70
N PHE A 209 -3.50 -1.44 -25.34
CA PHE A 209 -3.33 -2.84 -24.97
C PHE A 209 -4.59 -3.65 -25.27
N GLY A 210 -4.39 -4.89 -25.68
CA GLY A 210 -5.47 -5.86 -25.88
C GLY A 210 -6.19 -5.73 -27.22
N ASN A 211 -7.33 -6.40 -27.31
CA ASN A 211 -8.21 -6.41 -28.48
C ASN A 211 -9.65 -6.57 -27.97
N GLU A 212 -10.58 -5.81 -28.54
CA GLU A 212 -11.99 -5.77 -28.10
C GLU A 212 -12.80 -6.99 -28.58
N THR A 213 -12.37 -7.65 -29.65
CA THR A 213 -13.12 -8.78 -30.24
C THR A 213 -12.58 -10.13 -29.81
N LEU A 214 -11.26 -10.25 -29.62
CA LEU A 214 -10.61 -11.53 -29.36
C LEU A 214 -10.57 -11.86 -27.86
N PRO A 215 -11.34 -12.85 -27.38
CA PRO A 215 -11.21 -13.33 -26.01
C PRO A 215 -9.87 -14.05 -25.81
N LYS A 216 -9.30 -13.90 -24.61
CA LYS A 216 -8.11 -14.61 -24.17
C LYS A 216 -8.43 -15.48 -22.97
N ASP A 217 -7.77 -16.63 -22.94
CA ASP A 217 -7.84 -17.55 -21.81
C ASP A 217 -7.00 -16.99 -20.66
N VAL A 218 -7.63 -16.80 -19.50
CA VAL A 218 -7.01 -16.22 -18.31
C VAL A 218 -7.19 -17.17 -17.14
N LEU A 219 -6.06 -17.61 -16.57
CA LEU A 219 -6.00 -18.41 -15.36
C LEU A 219 -5.47 -17.53 -14.22
N GLU A 220 -6.28 -17.37 -13.18
CA GLU A 220 -5.98 -16.50 -12.05
C GLU A 220 -6.28 -17.18 -10.72
N TYR A 221 -5.52 -16.83 -9.68
CA TYR A 221 -5.82 -17.18 -8.30
C TYR A 221 -6.11 -15.90 -7.55
N ILE A 222 -7.39 -15.68 -7.23
CA ILE A 222 -7.87 -14.47 -6.60
C ILE A 222 -8.08 -14.75 -5.12
N VAL A 223 -7.55 -13.88 -4.28
CA VAL A 223 -7.72 -13.91 -2.83
C VAL A 223 -8.88 -13.00 -2.47
N PHE A 224 -9.86 -13.56 -1.77
CA PHE A 224 -10.95 -12.82 -1.15
C PHE A 224 -10.68 -12.71 0.33
N GLU A 225 -11.02 -11.57 0.91
CA GLU A 225 -10.87 -11.31 2.34
C GLU A 225 -12.19 -10.86 2.96
N ARG A 226 -12.41 -11.27 4.20
CA ARG A 226 -13.51 -10.80 5.04
C ARG A 226 -13.07 -10.72 6.51
N VAL A 227 -13.49 -9.66 7.20
CA VAL A 227 -13.36 -9.52 8.65
C VAL A 227 -14.51 -10.25 9.34
N LEU A 228 -14.28 -11.45 9.88
CA LEU A 228 -15.32 -12.31 10.45
C LEU A 228 -15.97 -11.74 11.71
N THR A 229 -15.23 -10.98 12.52
CA THR A 229 -15.77 -10.38 13.75
C THR A 229 -16.92 -9.41 13.47
N LEU A 230 -16.97 -8.81 12.27
CA LEU A 230 -17.97 -7.82 11.91
C LEU A 230 -19.11 -8.44 11.13
N SER A 231 -20.33 -8.27 11.64
CA SER A 231 -21.55 -8.80 11.02
C SER A 231 -21.82 -8.21 9.63
N TYR A 232 -21.56 -6.92 9.45
CA TYR A 232 -21.82 -6.20 8.19
C TYR A 232 -20.70 -6.34 7.15
N SER A 233 -19.61 -7.05 7.48
CA SER A 233 -18.53 -7.27 6.53
C SER A 233 -19.02 -8.10 5.34
N GLN A 234 -18.45 -7.85 4.17
CA GLN A 234 -18.70 -8.64 2.98
C GLN A 234 -17.39 -9.25 2.50
N TRP A 235 -17.49 -10.30 1.70
CA TRP A 235 -16.35 -10.86 1.00
C TRP A 235 -15.89 -9.89 -0.08
N ARG A 236 -14.64 -9.44 0.00
CA ARG A 236 -14.05 -8.46 -0.91
C ARG A 236 -12.82 -9.01 -1.60
N VAL A 237 -12.58 -8.56 -2.84
CA VAL A 237 -11.36 -8.90 -3.58
C VAL A 237 -10.17 -8.24 -2.89
N HIS A 238 -9.17 -9.04 -2.51
CA HIS A 238 -8.03 -8.58 -1.72
C HIS A 238 -6.71 -8.54 -2.49
N SER A 239 -6.37 -9.62 -3.19
CA SER A 239 -5.14 -9.67 -3.99
C SER A 239 -5.22 -10.73 -5.07
N LYS A 240 -4.31 -10.63 -6.04
CA LYS A 240 -4.14 -11.62 -7.10
C LYS A 240 -2.78 -12.28 -6.92
N ILE A 241 -2.77 -13.62 -6.87
CA ILE A 241 -1.52 -14.39 -6.81
C ILE A 241 -1.03 -14.62 -8.24
N LEU A 242 0.22 -14.23 -8.50
CA LEU A 242 0.90 -14.42 -9.78
C LEU A 242 1.92 -15.55 -9.63
N PRO A 243 1.68 -16.75 -10.22
CA PRO A 243 2.67 -17.81 -10.19
C PRO A 243 3.89 -17.45 -11.06
N SER A 244 5.08 -17.90 -10.65
CA SER A 244 6.33 -17.66 -11.36
C SER A 244 6.39 -18.32 -12.74
N TRP A 245 5.68 -19.44 -12.92
CA TRP A 245 5.61 -20.20 -14.16
C TRP A 245 4.56 -19.68 -15.15
N LEU A 246 3.80 -18.64 -14.79
CA LEU A 246 2.82 -18.03 -15.69
C LEU A 246 3.55 -17.43 -16.91
N PRO A 247 3.04 -17.63 -18.15
CA PRO A 247 3.61 -16.93 -19.29
C PRO A 247 3.55 -15.41 -19.08
N PRO A 248 4.53 -14.66 -19.60
CA PRO A 248 4.50 -13.21 -19.52
C PRO A 248 3.23 -12.67 -20.19
N SER A 249 2.70 -11.58 -19.65
CA SER A 249 1.57 -10.88 -20.26
C SER A 249 1.91 -10.42 -21.66
N ASP A 250 0.87 -10.22 -22.49
CA ASP A 250 1.07 -9.73 -23.84
C ASP A 250 1.83 -8.39 -23.84
N PRO A 251 2.68 -8.15 -24.85
CA PRO A 251 3.36 -6.88 -24.98
C PRO A 251 2.36 -5.76 -25.26
N LEU A 252 2.75 -4.54 -24.88
CA LEU A 252 2.07 -3.33 -25.30
C LEU A 252 2.27 -3.10 -26.80
N LEU A 253 1.37 -2.34 -27.44
CA LEU A 253 1.52 -1.99 -28.85
C LEU A 253 2.70 -1.03 -29.10
N TYR A 254 3.11 -0.27 -28.08
CA TYR A 254 4.18 0.71 -28.17
C TYR A 254 5.55 0.11 -27.86
N THR A 255 6.58 0.61 -28.55
CA THR A 255 7.98 0.36 -28.23
C THR A 255 8.50 1.37 -27.22
N PHE A 256 9.39 0.93 -26.33
CA PHE A 256 10.02 1.79 -25.33
C PHE A 256 11.55 1.79 -25.51
N GLU A 257 12.17 2.94 -25.35
CA GLU A 257 13.62 3.04 -25.21
C GLU A 257 13.96 3.03 -23.72
N LYS A 258 14.83 2.11 -23.30
CA LYS A 258 15.34 2.09 -21.93
C LYS A 258 16.39 3.20 -21.82
N PRO A 259 16.20 4.24 -20.98
CA PRO A 259 17.19 5.30 -20.86
C PRO A 259 18.50 4.73 -20.33
N ASN A 260 19.60 5.08 -20.99
CA ASN A 260 20.93 4.84 -20.43
C ASN A 260 21.15 5.82 -19.29
N ILE A 261 21.05 5.32 -18.06
CA ILE A 261 21.40 6.08 -16.86
C ILE A 261 22.91 6.31 -16.94
N LYS A 262 23.30 7.53 -17.33
CA LYS A 262 24.66 7.99 -17.11
C LYS A 262 24.75 8.27 -15.62
N TYR A 263 25.50 7.45 -14.90
CA TYR A 263 25.99 7.87 -13.59
C TYR A 263 26.83 9.12 -13.85
N ILE A 264 26.50 10.21 -13.17
CA ILE A 264 27.43 11.33 -13.09
C ILE A 264 28.55 10.74 -12.26
N ASP A 265 29.64 10.33 -12.91
CA ASP A 265 30.86 9.98 -12.21
C ASP A 265 31.15 11.16 -11.27
N GLU A 266 31.49 10.86 -10.01
CA GLU A 266 31.84 11.85 -8.97
C GLU A 266 33.04 12.75 -9.36
N ASP A 267 33.56 12.58 -10.56
CA ASP A 267 34.52 13.42 -11.25
C ASP A 267 33.84 14.68 -11.83
N ILE A 268 33.19 15.46 -10.97
CA ILE A 268 33.37 16.91 -11.12
C ILE A 268 34.83 17.10 -10.73
N PRO A 269 35.73 17.56 -11.61
CA PRO A 269 37.03 18.02 -11.15
C PRO A 269 36.71 19.09 -10.11
N THR A 270 36.93 18.82 -8.83
CA THR A 270 37.14 19.92 -7.90
C THR A 270 38.35 20.62 -8.47
N ASP A 271 38.11 21.74 -9.16
CA ASP A 271 39.20 22.63 -9.52
C ASP A 271 39.99 22.83 -8.22
N PRO A 272 41.30 22.49 -8.17
CA PRO A 272 42.07 22.55 -6.92
C PRO A 272 42.02 23.94 -6.26
N ILE A 273 41.64 24.95 -7.04
CA ILE A 273 41.39 26.33 -6.64
C ILE A 273 40.18 26.47 -5.70
N GLU A 274 39.09 25.72 -5.90
CA GLU A 274 37.91 25.80 -5.02
C GLU A 274 38.14 25.11 -3.67
N ASP A 275 38.92 24.03 -3.65
CA ASP A 275 39.29 23.34 -2.42
C ASP A 275 40.31 24.15 -1.59
N GLU A 276 41.26 24.85 -2.21
CA GLU A 276 42.13 25.80 -1.50
C GLU A 276 41.34 26.98 -0.92
N LYS A 277 40.42 27.57 -1.68
CA LYS A 277 39.57 28.66 -1.17
C LYS A 277 38.65 28.22 -0.04
N LYS A 278 38.08 27.01 -0.11
CA LYS A 278 37.32 26.42 1.00
C LYS A 278 38.20 26.15 2.21
N ARG A 279 39.41 25.61 2.02
CA ARG A 279 40.38 25.38 3.11
C ARG A 279 40.82 26.68 3.76
N GLU A 280 41.05 27.75 2.98
CA GLU A 280 41.34 29.09 3.50
C GLU A 280 40.16 29.70 4.26
N HIS A 281 38.93 29.50 3.79
CA HIS A 281 37.74 29.97 4.50
C HIS A 281 37.55 29.25 5.83
N ILE A 282 37.74 27.93 5.85
CA ILE A 282 37.68 27.10 7.06
C ILE A 282 38.82 27.47 8.03
N ALA A 283 40.03 27.73 7.54
CA ALA A 283 41.15 28.19 8.36
C ALA A 283 40.91 29.59 8.94
N LYS A 284 40.33 30.51 8.15
CA LYS A 284 39.94 31.86 8.63
C LYS A 284 38.83 31.78 9.68
N GLU A 285 37.85 30.90 9.52
CA GLU A 285 36.80 30.65 10.53
C GLU A 285 37.41 30.07 11.82
N GLN A 286 38.29 29.09 11.72
CA GLN A 286 38.98 28.49 12.86
C GLN A 286 39.84 29.51 13.63
N ASP A 287 40.57 30.37 12.93
CA ASP A 287 41.36 31.46 13.53
C ASP A 287 40.48 32.52 14.22
N THR A 288 39.27 32.79 13.71
CA THR A 288 38.31 33.68 14.38
C THR A 288 37.67 33.07 15.63
N THR A 289 37.38 31.76 15.63
CA THR A 289 36.92 31.06 16.84
C THR A 289 38.01 30.95 17.91
N THR A 290 39.27 30.78 17.51
CA THR A 290 40.39 30.63 18.47
C THR A 290 40.76 31.97 19.14
N LYS A 291 40.46 33.11 18.48
CA LYS A 291 40.71 34.45 19.04
C LYS A 291 39.62 34.97 19.99
N THR A 292 38.50 34.25 20.13
CA THR A 292 37.34 34.71 20.92
C THR A 292 37.01 33.81 22.13
N ILE A 293 37.82 32.78 22.41
CA ILE A 293 37.63 31.93 23.60
C ILE A 293 38.72 32.28 24.62
N PRO A 294 38.40 32.95 25.76
CA PRO A 294 39.36 33.16 26.83
C PRO A 294 39.74 31.83 27.49
N ALA A 295 41.01 31.73 27.94
CA ALA A 295 41.59 30.51 28.51
C ALA A 295 40.83 30.03 29.77
N PRO A 296 40.77 28.71 30.03
CA PRO A 296 39.87 28.09 31.02
C PRO A 296 40.14 28.44 32.49
N ASN A 297 41.17 29.24 32.82
CA ASN A 297 41.49 29.64 34.18
C ASN A 297 40.78 30.93 34.67
N GLU A 298 39.93 31.55 33.84
CA GLU A 298 39.12 32.72 34.25
C GLU A 298 37.60 32.43 34.36
N LEU A 299 37.17 31.19 34.16
CA LEU A 299 35.79 30.79 34.42
C LEU A 299 35.56 30.62 35.93
N LYS A 300 34.74 31.48 36.53
CA LYS A 300 34.36 31.47 37.96
C LYS A 300 33.59 30.22 38.42
N THR A 301 33.40 29.22 37.56
CA THR A 301 32.74 27.96 37.90
C THR A 301 33.46 26.78 37.24
N PRO A 302 33.84 25.73 38.00
CA PRO A 302 34.47 24.55 37.43
C PRO A 302 33.49 23.77 36.53
N ILE A 303 34.03 23.21 35.44
CA ILE A 303 33.31 22.37 34.49
C ILE A 303 33.06 21.00 35.15
N PRO A 304 31.83 20.45 35.13
CA PRO A 304 31.56 19.12 35.70
C PRO A 304 32.30 18.03 34.91
N THR A 305 32.84 17.07 35.63
CA THR A 305 33.59 15.94 35.06
C THR A 305 32.66 14.75 34.81
N LEU A 306 33.07 13.83 33.93
CA LEU A 306 32.22 12.71 33.47
C LEU A 306 31.70 11.80 34.62
N SER A 307 32.34 11.84 35.79
CA SER A 307 31.88 11.15 37.00
C SER A 307 30.61 11.74 37.61
N ASP A 308 30.33 13.03 37.38
CA ASP A 308 29.15 13.73 37.91
C ASP A 308 27.84 13.32 37.22
N ILE A 309 27.93 12.67 36.06
CA ILE A 309 26.80 12.22 35.24
C ILE A 309 26.29 10.84 35.67
N SER A 310 27.05 10.07 36.46
CA SER A 310 26.73 8.67 36.76
C SER A 310 25.93 8.41 38.05
N GLN A 311 25.53 9.44 38.81
CA GLN A 311 24.67 9.22 39.98
C GLN A 311 23.20 9.55 39.71
N PRO A 312 22.25 8.64 40.02
CA PRO A 312 20.83 8.89 39.82
C PRO A 312 20.32 9.84 40.91
N ASN A 313 20.34 11.15 40.66
CA ASN A 313 19.84 12.12 41.63
C ASN A 313 18.35 12.45 41.45
N LYS A 314 17.58 11.85 42.35
CA LYS A 314 16.33 12.27 43.00
C LYS A 314 15.67 13.57 42.51
N LYS A 315 14.38 13.45 42.19
CA LYS A 315 13.37 14.52 42.04
C LYS A 315 13.60 15.67 43.03
N ARG A 316 13.74 16.90 42.51
CA ARG A 316 13.45 18.14 43.25
C ARG A 316 12.61 19.06 42.38
N THR A 317 11.33 19.15 42.72
CA THR A 317 10.41 20.23 42.34
C THR A 317 10.83 21.53 43.00
N ILE A 318 10.86 22.63 42.27
CA ILE A 318 10.78 23.98 42.83
C ILE A 318 9.88 24.83 41.91
N GLY A 319 8.82 25.38 42.50
CA GLY A 319 7.89 26.29 41.84
C GLY A 319 8.42 27.73 41.78
N TYR A 320 7.65 28.60 41.13
CA TYR A 320 7.91 30.03 41.09
C TYR A 320 6.84 30.79 41.85
N THR A 321 7.31 31.77 42.62
CA THR A 321 6.59 32.89 43.25
C THR A 321 5.92 33.78 42.23
#